data_AF-A0A816HBJ6-F1
#
_entry.id   AF-A0A816HBJ6-F1
#
_cell.length_a   1.000
_cell.length_b   1.000
_cell.length_c   1.000
_cell.angle_alpha   90.00
_cell.angle_beta   90.00
_cell.angle_gamma   90.00
#
_symmetry.space_group_name_H-M   'P 1'
#
loop_
_entity.id
_entity.type
_entity.pdbx_description
1 polymer ?
#
loop_
_entity_poly.entity_id
_entity_poly.type
_entity_poly.pdbx_seq_one_letter_code
_entity_poly.pdbx_strand_id
1 'polypeptide(L)'
;MINEGVHIIHGHSSHHIRGVEIVQRQNGTRSLITYGCGDFLADYVIDEDYRNNLGALFQVHLTISPSSSPQDGKLESIRLQSLRSYPTPCLNFQVNRLSLQDVDWSWIKGKFMQLSNISGKLWTVDHNSDILLDIST
;
A
#
# COMPACT_ATOMS: atom_id res chain seq x y z
N MET A 1 14.40 1.08 13.09
CA MET A 1 13.91 0.05 12.15
C MET A 1 14.25 0.38 10.69
N ILE A 2 13.77 1.50 10.13
CA ILE A 2 14.04 1.85 8.72
C ILE A 2 15.54 2.02 8.45
N ASN A 3 16.24 2.78 9.31
CA ASN A 3 17.70 2.97 9.23
C ASN A 3 18.50 1.70 9.54
N GLU A 4 17.85 0.65 10.08
CA GLU A 4 18.45 -0.64 10.41
C GLU A 4 18.24 -1.69 9.30
N GLY A 5 17.86 -1.25 8.09
CA GLY A 5 17.74 -2.15 6.93
C GLY A 5 16.32 -2.64 6.61
N VAL A 6 15.29 -2.27 7.38
CA VAL A 6 13.90 -2.68 7.10
C VAL A 6 13.36 -1.97 5.85
N HIS A 7 12.90 -2.75 4.86
CA HIS A 7 12.36 -2.25 3.59
C HIS A 7 10.84 -2.02 3.62
N ILE A 8 10.10 -2.77 4.43
CA ILE A 8 8.64 -2.68 4.52
C ILE A 8 8.25 -2.71 6.01
N ILE A 9 7.45 -1.74 6.42
CA ILE A 9 6.77 -1.71 7.72
C ILE A 9 5.28 -1.81 7.46
N HIS A 10 4.63 -2.79 8.08
CA HIS A 10 3.19 -2.96 8.02
C HIS A 10 2.56 -2.62 9.37
N GLY A 11 1.82 -1.51 9.39
CA GLY A 11 0.96 -1.10 10.49
C GLY A 11 -0.29 -1.96 10.50
N HIS A 12 -0.49 -2.68 11.60
CA HIS A 12 -1.61 -3.57 11.82
C HIS A 12 -2.69 -2.91 12.70
N SER A 13 -3.89 -3.50 12.72
CA SER A 13 -5.00 -3.16 13.64
C SER A 13 -5.81 -1.88 13.31
N SER A 14 -5.58 -1.25 12.15
CA SER A 14 -6.52 -0.24 11.64
C SER A 14 -7.64 -0.93 10.87
N HIS A 15 -8.86 -0.85 11.39
CA HIS A 15 -10.07 -1.41 10.76
C HIS A 15 -10.57 -0.61 9.55
N HIS A 16 -9.91 0.47 9.19
CA HIS A 16 -10.23 1.29 8.03
C HIS A 16 -8.95 1.71 7.31
N ILE A 17 -9.07 2.09 6.03
CA ILE A 17 -7.90 2.40 5.21
C ILE A 17 -7.09 3.60 5.78
N ARG A 18 -5.78 3.46 5.76
CA ARG A 18 -4.80 4.51 6.08
C ARG A 18 -3.85 4.72 4.90
N GLY A 19 -3.12 5.82 4.94
CA GLY A 19 -2.13 6.14 3.91
C GLY A 19 -0.88 5.27 3.99
N VAL A 20 0.04 5.55 3.08
CA VAL A 20 1.41 5.00 3.08
C VAL A 20 2.45 6.11 3.07
N GLU A 21 3.65 5.80 3.54
CA GLU A 21 4.82 6.68 3.45
C GLU A 21 5.95 5.97 2.71
N ILE A 22 6.68 6.72 1.87
CA ILE A 22 7.93 6.27 1.25
C ILE A 22 9.08 7.05 1.88
N VAL A 23 9.91 6.35 2.65
CA VAL A 23 11.06 6.95 3.35
C VAL A 23 12.33 6.69 2.56
N GLN A 24 13.02 7.75 2.14
CA GLN A 24 14.35 7.64 1.54
C GLN A 24 15.41 7.52 2.64
N ARG A 25 16.25 6.48 2.54
CA ARG A 25 17.34 6.20 3.48
C ARG A 25 18.64 6.84 2.99
N GLN A 26 19.59 7.01 3.91
CA GLN A 26 20.89 7.63 3.63
C GLN A 26 21.69 6.92 2.52
N ASN A 27 21.53 5.60 2.39
CA ASN A 27 22.19 4.80 1.36
C ASN A 27 21.48 4.84 -0.02
N GLY A 28 20.53 5.77 -0.21
CA GLY A 28 19.81 5.96 -1.48
C GLY A 28 18.68 4.97 -1.74
N THR A 29 18.45 4.01 -0.85
CA THR A 29 17.32 3.07 -0.97
C THR A 29 16.06 3.62 -0.31
N ARG A 30 14.91 3.00 -0.56
CA ARG A 30 13.61 3.40 0.00
C ARG A 30 13.01 2.31 0.88
N SER A 31 12.21 2.73 1.85
CA SER A 31 11.35 1.87 2.65
C SER A 31 9.89 2.32 2.52
N LEU A 32 8.98 1.34 2.48
CA LEU A 32 7.54 1.55 2.47
C LEU A 32 6.99 1.37 3.89
N ILE A 33 6.23 2.34 4.37
CA ILE A 33 5.40 2.20 5.56
C ILE A 33 3.95 2.15 5.12
N THR A 34 3.22 1.11 5.50
CA THR A 34 1.76 1.09 5.40
C THR A 34 1.17 1.33 6.78
N TYR A 35 0.29 2.31 6.96
CA TYR A 35 -0.29 2.59 8.28
C TYR A 35 -1.54 1.77 8.60
N GLY A 36 -2.02 0.99 7.63
CA GLY A 36 -3.19 0.13 7.75
C GLY A 36 -3.95 0.02 6.43
N CYS A 37 -4.20 -1.20 5.98
CA CYS A 37 -4.89 -1.46 4.72
C CYS A 37 -6.43 -1.41 4.83
N GLY A 38 -6.94 -1.29 6.06
CA GLY A 38 -8.32 -1.62 6.41
C GLY A 38 -8.52 -3.13 6.53
N ASP A 39 -9.70 -3.52 6.97
CA ASP A 39 -10.06 -4.93 7.06
C ASP A 39 -10.27 -5.50 5.65
N PHE A 40 -9.69 -6.68 5.39
CA PHE A 40 -9.99 -7.41 4.16
C PHE A 40 -11.40 -8.02 4.23
N LEU A 41 -11.73 -8.60 5.38
CA LEU A 41 -13.06 -9.08 5.73
C LEU A 41 -13.43 -8.44 7.08
N ALA A 42 -14.58 -7.78 7.15
CA ALA A 42 -15.03 -7.05 8.32
C ALA A 42 -16.37 -7.60 8.84
N ASP A 43 -16.45 -7.78 10.15
CA ASP A 43 -17.65 -8.21 10.90
C ASP A 43 -18.21 -7.12 11.82
N TYR A 44 -17.62 -5.93 11.80
CA TYR A 44 -18.04 -4.77 12.58
C TYR A 44 -19.24 -4.04 11.97
N VAL A 45 -19.97 -3.31 12.82
CA VAL A 45 -20.92 -2.29 12.35
C VAL A 45 -20.20 -1.23 11.52
N ILE A 46 -20.85 -0.75 10.47
CA ILE A 46 -20.31 0.32 9.63
C ILE A 46 -20.37 1.62 10.41
N ASP A 47 -19.22 2.26 10.56
CA ASP A 47 -19.09 3.63 11.02
C ASP A 47 -19.00 4.55 9.79
N GLU A 48 -19.94 5.45 9.61
CA GLU A 48 -20.04 6.32 8.42
C GLU A 48 -18.86 7.32 8.31
N ASP A 49 -18.25 7.71 9.42
CA ASP A 49 -17.11 8.63 9.42
C ASP A 49 -15.82 7.93 8.98
N TYR A 50 -15.64 6.68 9.41
CA TYR A 50 -14.45 5.88 9.09
C TYR A 50 -14.61 5.03 7.84
N ARG A 51 -15.85 4.70 7.45
CA ARG A 51 -16.21 3.78 6.36
C ARG A 51 -15.38 2.50 6.42
N ASN A 52 -15.36 1.87 7.59
CA ASN A 52 -14.57 0.66 7.89
C ASN A 52 -14.94 -0.56 7.04
N ASN A 53 -16.05 -0.52 6.30
CA ASN A 53 -16.37 -1.50 5.27
C ASN A 53 -15.55 -1.33 3.98
N LEU A 54 -14.80 -0.23 3.81
CA LEU A 54 -13.94 0.04 2.66
C LEU A 54 -12.47 -0.16 3.02
N GLY A 55 -11.86 -1.20 2.47
CA GLY A 55 -10.43 -1.49 2.59
C GLY A 55 -9.77 -1.64 1.23
N ALA A 56 -8.53 -2.11 1.23
CA ALA A 56 -7.88 -2.55 0.01
C ALA A 56 -6.91 -3.71 0.28
N LEU A 57 -6.78 -4.61 -0.69
CA LEU A 57 -5.66 -5.54 -0.73
C LEU A 57 -4.42 -4.79 -1.24
N PHE A 58 -3.28 -4.95 -0.57
CA PHE A 58 -2.03 -4.29 -0.91
C PHE A 58 -1.04 -5.32 -1.44
N GLN A 59 -0.55 -5.11 -2.66
CA GLN A 59 0.47 -5.94 -3.28
C GLN A 59 1.73 -5.08 -3.51
N VAL A 60 2.81 -5.45 -2.81
CA VAL A 60 4.10 -4.78 -2.94
C VAL A 60 4.96 -5.52 -3.96
N HIS A 61 5.45 -4.82 -4.97
CA HIS A 61 6.40 -5.38 -5.94
C HIS A 61 7.82 -4.96 -5.54
N LEU A 62 8.71 -5.95 -5.53
CA LEU A 62 10.11 -5.77 -5.17
C LEU A 62 11.00 -6.59 -6.11
N THR A 63 12.20 -6.09 -6.34
CA THR A 63 13.27 -6.82 -7.05
C THR A 63 14.36 -7.16 -6.06
N ILE A 64 14.83 -8.40 -6.11
CA ILE A 64 15.94 -8.89 -5.31
C ILE A 64 17.09 -9.21 -6.27
N SER A 65 18.25 -8.61 -6.04
CA SER A 65 19.46 -8.88 -6.82
C SER A 65 20.47 -9.61 -5.93
N PRO A 66 21.09 -10.69 -6.44
CA PRO A 66 22.08 -11.43 -5.69
C PRO A 66 23.28 -10.53 -5.37
N SER A 67 23.92 -10.82 -4.23
CA SER A 67 25.18 -10.16 -3.90
C SER A 67 26.24 -10.49 -4.96
N SER A 68 26.97 -9.47 -5.40
CA SER A 68 28.11 -9.62 -6.31
C SER A 68 29.26 -10.42 -5.70
N SER A 69 29.27 -10.56 -4.36
CA SER A 69 30.27 -11.32 -3.60
C SER A 69 29.61 -12.03 -2.41
N PRO A 70 29.08 -13.26 -2.59
CA PRO A 70 28.46 -14.02 -1.51
C PRO A 70 29.42 -14.31 -0.34
N GLN A 71 30.74 -14.36 -0.61
CA GLN A 71 31.77 -14.63 0.40
C GLN A 71 32.06 -13.44 1.33
N ASP A 72 31.64 -12.22 0.97
CA ASP A 72 31.90 -11.01 1.76
C ASP A 72 30.81 -10.74 2.81
N GLY A 73 29.85 -11.67 3.00
CA GLY A 73 28.72 -11.50 3.91
C GLY A 73 27.72 -10.42 3.49
N LYS A 74 27.86 -9.85 2.27
CA LYS A 74 26.91 -8.90 1.70
C LYS A 74 25.61 -9.64 1.35
N LEU A 75 24.51 -9.19 1.95
CA LEU A 75 23.15 -9.67 1.68
C LEU A 75 22.66 -9.25 0.29
N GLU A 76 21.61 -9.91 -0.18
CA GLU A 76 20.90 -9.54 -1.41
C GLU A 76 20.42 -8.08 -1.38
N SER A 77 20.47 -7.42 -2.54
CA SER A 77 19.96 -6.05 -2.68
C SER A 77 18.46 -6.10 -2.96
N ILE A 78 17.65 -5.53 -2.07
CA ILE A 78 16.20 -5.37 -2.26
C ILE A 78 15.89 -3.95 -2.75
N ARG A 79 15.09 -3.84 -3.80
CA ARG A 79 14.57 -2.57 -4.30
C ARG A 79 13.04 -2.63 -4.41
N LEU A 80 12.37 -1.67 -3.78
CA LEU A 80 10.94 -1.45 -3.93
C LEU A 80 10.65 -0.90 -5.33
N GLN A 81 9.70 -1.52 -6.03
CA GLN A 81 9.30 -1.11 -7.38
C GLN A 81 7.97 -0.36 -7.35
N SER A 82 6.96 -0.94 -6.71
CA SER A 82 5.64 -0.34 -6.66
C SER A 82 4.79 -0.90 -5.53
N LEU A 83 3.74 -0.16 -5.20
CA LEU A 83 2.63 -0.63 -4.40
C LEU A 83 1.37 -0.59 -5.25
N ARG A 84 0.76 -1.75 -5.49
CA ARG A 84 -0.57 -1.87 -6.09
C ARG A 84 -1.60 -2.09 -5.00
N SER A 85 -2.63 -1.25 -5.00
CA SER A 85 -3.76 -1.34 -4.07
C SER A 85 -5.02 -1.69 -4.84
N TYR A 86 -5.75 -2.69 -4.37
CA TYR A 86 -6.99 -3.18 -4.95
C TYR A 86 -8.13 -2.74 -4.03
N PRO A 87 -8.92 -1.72 -4.37
CA PRO A 87 -10.04 -1.29 -3.56
C PRO A 87 -11.07 -2.40 -3.34
N THR A 88 -11.34 -2.75 -2.08
CA THR A 88 -12.17 -3.90 -1.68
C THR A 88 -13.21 -3.52 -0.62
N PRO A 89 -14.47 -3.29 -1.00
CA PRO A 89 -15.57 -3.21 -0.06
C PRO A 89 -15.88 -4.59 0.50
N CYS A 90 -16.13 -4.64 1.80
CA CYS A 90 -16.71 -5.78 2.47
C CYS A 90 -18.18 -5.47 2.78
N LEU A 91 -19.10 -6.16 2.10
CA LEU A 91 -20.54 -6.04 2.33
C LEU A 91 -21.11 -7.45 2.52
N ASN A 92 -21.94 -7.66 3.54
CA ASN A 92 -22.53 -8.97 3.85
C ASN A 92 -21.48 -10.09 3.93
N PHE A 93 -20.33 -9.82 4.57
CA PHE A 93 -19.19 -10.74 4.68
C PHE A 93 -18.61 -11.20 3.33
N GLN A 94 -18.79 -10.39 2.28
CA GLN A 94 -18.24 -10.66 0.95
C GLN A 94 -17.31 -9.52 0.54
N VAL A 95 -16.09 -9.92 0.18
CA VAL A 95 -15.08 -9.02 -0.37
C VAL A 95 -15.32 -8.91 -1.86
N ASN A 96 -15.63 -7.71 -2.31
CA ASN A 96 -15.86 -7.41 -3.71
C ASN A 96 -14.76 -6.48 -4.23
N ARG A 97 -14.68 -6.32 -5.55
CA ARG A 97 -13.79 -5.33 -6.16
C ARG A 97 -14.62 -4.15 -6.65
N LEU A 98 -14.13 -2.94 -6.41
CA LEU A 98 -14.75 -1.74 -6.96
C LEU A 98 -14.31 -1.51 -8.41
N SER A 99 -15.23 -0.99 -9.20
CA SER A 99 -15.02 -0.43 -10.52
C SER A 99 -14.86 1.09 -10.46
N LEU A 100 -14.32 1.70 -11.51
CA LEU A 100 -14.22 3.16 -11.64
C LEU A 100 -15.58 3.89 -11.59
N GLN A 101 -16.69 3.18 -11.82
CA GLN A 101 -18.03 3.76 -11.83
C GLN A 101 -18.64 3.81 -10.42
N ASP A 102 -18.07 3.08 -9.46
CA ASP A 102 -18.58 3.04 -8.09
C ASP A 102 -18.18 4.31 -7.33
N VAL A 103 -19.15 4.93 -6.65
CA VAL A 103 -18.91 6.13 -5.83
C VAL A 103 -17.84 5.89 -4.75
N ASP A 104 -17.82 4.68 -4.20
CA ASP A 104 -16.87 4.26 -3.18
C ASP A 104 -15.45 4.17 -3.69
N TRP A 105 -15.26 3.89 -4.98
CA TRP A 105 -13.94 3.87 -5.60
C TRP A 105 -13.30 5.26 -5.59
N SER A 106 -14.09 6.29 -5.90
CA SER A 106 -13.60 7.67 -5.87
C SER A 106 -13.28 8.11 -4.45
N TRP A 107 -14.11 7.70 -3.47
CA TRP A 107 -13.87 7.98 -2.07
C TRP A 107 -12.58 7.35 -1.56
N ILE A 108 -12.40 6.05 -1.77
CA ILE A 108 -11.23 5.32 -1.24
C ILE A 108 -9.94 5.81 -1.89
N LYS A 109 -9.94 6.06 -3.21
CA LYS A 109 -8.81 6.69 -3.90
C LYS A 109 -8.46 8.04 -3.28
N GLY A 110 -9.46 8.92 -3.14
CA GLY A 110 -9.27 10.26 -2.57
C GLY A 110 -8.71 10.21 -1.15
N LYS A 111 -9.32 9.39 -0.29
CA LYS A 111 -8.89 9.21 1.10
C LYS A 111 -7.49 8.63 1.20
N PHE A 112 -7.19 7.60 0.41
CA PHE A 112 -5.89 6.94 0.41
C PHE A 112 -4.77 7.88 -0.04
N MET A 113 -4.99 8.64 -1.12
CA MET A 113 -4.03 9.65 -1.59
C MET A 113 -3.86 10.80 -0.60
N GLN A 114 -4.95 11.29 -0.01
CA GLN A 114 -4.92 12.34 1.01
C GLN A 114 -4.06 11.93 2.21
N LEU A 115 -4.24 10.70 2.70
CA LEU A 115 -3.53 10.20 3.87
C LEU A 115 -2.07 9.85 3.60
N SER A 116 -1.69 9.61 2.33
CA SER A 116 -0.34 9.15 1.99
C SER A 116 0.70 10.25 1.87
N ASN A 117 0.30 11.54 1.81
CA ASN A 117 1.23 12.68 1.66
C ASN A 117 2.34 12.48 0.60
N ILE A 118 2.01 11.80 -0.50
CA ILE A 118 2.91 11.50 -1.61
C ILE A 118 2.44 12.29 -2.82
N SER A 119 3.40 12.80 -3.61
CA SER A 119 3.12 13.52 -4.85
C SER A 119 2.16 12.76 -5.76
N GLY A 120 1.09 13.42 -6.19
CA GLY A 120 0.08 12.89 -7.10
C GLY A 120 0.65 12.29 -8.40
N LYS A 121 1.84 12.74 -8.84
CA LYS A 121 2.48 12.29 -10.09
C LYS A 121 2.98 10.84 -10.04
N LEU A 122 3.18 10.28 -8.85
CA LEU A 122 3.60 8.88 -8.67
C LEU A 122 2.43 7.90 -8.68
N TRP A 123 1.20 8.42 -8.66
CA TRP A 123 0.00 7.61 -8.64
C TRP A 123 -0.58 7.45 -10.04
N THR A 124 -0.89 6.21 -10.41
CA THR A 124 -1.65 5.89 -11.60
C THR A 124 -2.83 4.99 -11.25
N VAL A 125 -3.82 4.95 -12.14
CA VAL A 125 -4.97 4.05 -12.03
C VAL A 125 -5.06 3.30 -13.34
N ASP A 126 -5.18 1.99 -13.29
CA ASP A 126 -5.32 1.18 -14.49
C ASP A 126 -6.79 0.90 -14.84
N HIS A 127 -7.01 0.24 -15.98
CA HIS A 127 -8.34 -0.11 -16.49
C HIS A 127 -9.12 -1.06 -15.56
N ASN A 128 -8.44 -1.69 -14.62
CA ASN A 128 -9.00 -2.60 -13.64
C ASN A 128 -9.41 -1.90 -12.34
N SER A 129 -9.29 -0.57 -12.29
CA SER A 129 -9.57 0.26 -11.10
C SER A 129 -8.56 0.07 -9.97
N ASP A 130 -7.39 -0.51 -10.26
CA ASP A 130 -6.32 -0.62 -9.28
C ASP A 130 -5.58 0.70 -9.15
N ILE A 131 -5.16 1.01 -7.93
CA ILE A 131 -4.37 2.20 -7.63
C ILE A 131 -2.91 1.77 -7.53
N LEU A 132 -2.06 2.31 -8.40
CA LEU A 132 -0.63 2.01 -8.45
C LEU A 132 0.17 3.21 -7.98
N LEU A 133 1.05 2.99 -7.01
CA LEU A 133 2.11 3.90 -6.62
C LEU A 133 3.45 3.40 -7.20
N ASP A 134 4.05 4.17 -8.09
CA ASP A 134 5.40 3.91 -8.60
C ASP A 134 6.47 4.41 -7.60
N ILE A 135 7.37 3.51 -7.20
CA ILE A 135 8.43 3.74 -6.21
C ILE A 135 9.82 3.55 -6.85
N SER A 136 9.87 3.19 -8.14
CA SER A 136 11.07 2.74 -8.86
C SER A 136 12.08 3.86 -9.19
N THR A 137 11.66 5.12 -9.08
CA THR A 137 12.41 6.35 -9.43
C THR A 137 13.65 6.61 -8.59
#